data_AF-A0A2E7DIG2-F1
#
_entry.id   AF-A0A2E7DIG2-F1
#
_cell.length_a   1.000
_cell.length_b   1.000
_cell.length_c   1.000
_cell.angle_alpha   90.00
_cell.angle_beta   90.00
_cell.angle_gamma   90.00
#
_symmetry.space_group_name_H-M   'P 1'
#
loop_
_entity.id
_entity.type
_entity.pdbx_description
1 polymer ?
#
loop_
_entity_poly.entity_id
_entity_poly.type
_entity_poly.pdbx_seq_one_letter_code
_entity_poly.pdbx_strand_id
1 'polypeptide(L)'
;MNKKTAVIILAALFTVPPLTIMAQQDDEPPEMGFFVTSVGIGDGANLGGLAGADAHCNALATAAGSSRTWAAYLSTQGSSAVNARDRIGDGPWANANGLIMATSVENLHYDNSNLNWTTSLDENGNQFASRIETPEFSEHDILTGSQIDGTAYPTGQDQTCDNWTSNSEGSARVGHADRWSFLTPGSPWNSSHGTPGCSQEELVSVGGAGLLYCFATD
;
A
#
# COMPACT_ATOMS: atom_id res chain seq x y z
N MET A 1 -85.49 -10.61 40.51
CA MET A 1 -84.99 -10.30 39.16
C MET A 1 -84.19 -9.01 39.22
N ASN A 2 -82.89 -9.12 38.94
CA ASN A 2 -81.98 -8.16 38.28
C ASN A 2 -80.59 -8.17 38.92
N LYS A 3 -79.73 -8.96 38.29
CA LYS A 3 -78.30 -9.06 38.49
C LYS A 3 -77.67 -7.70 38.16
N LYS A 4 -76.89 -7.12 39.08
CA LYS A 4 -75.96 -6.05 38.75
C LYS A 4 -74.55 -6.64 38.77
N THR A 5 -73.99 -6.75 37.58
CA THR A 5 -72.66 -7.28 37.27
C THR A 5 -71.59 -6.35 37.87
N ALA A 6 -70.74 -6.88 38.74
CA ALA A 6 -69.53 -6.18 39.19
C ALA A 6 -68.45 -6.31 38.10
N VAL A 7 -68.02 -5.18 37.55
CA VAL A 7 -66.89 -5.12 36.60
C VAL A 7 -65.61 -5.03 37.44
N ILE A 8 -64.82 -6.09 37.44
CA ILE A 8 -63.46 -6.09 38.00
C ILE A 8 -62.54 -5.58 36.89
N ILE A 9 -62.03 -4.36 37.05
CA ILE A 9 -60.97 -3.82 36.18
C ILE A 9 -59.65 -4.43 36.66
N LEU A 10 -59.16 -5.42 35.92
CA LEU A 10 -57.83 -5.97 36.10
C LEU A 10 -56.83 -5.03 35.43
N ALA A 11 -56.15 -4.18 36.21
CA ALA A 11 -55.05 -3.38 35.72
C ALA A 11 -53.83 -4.30 35.47
N ALA A 12 -53.65 -4.75 34.23
CA ALA A 12 -52.44 -5.43 33.82
C ALA A 12 -51.28 -4.43 33.78
N LEU A 13 -50.40 -4.47 34.78
CA LEU A 13 -49.10 -3.78 34.72
C LEU A 13 -48.24 -4.46 33.65
N PHE A 14 -48.14 -3.84 32.47
CA PHE A 14 -47.12 -4.20 31.49
C PHE A 14 -45.78 -3.62 31.95
N THR A 15 -44.91 -4.46 32.51
CA THR A 15 -43.51 -4.11 32.74
C THR A 15 -42.79 -4.10 31.38
N VAL A 16 -42.55 -2.90 30.85
CA VAL A 16 -41.73 -2.72 29.65
C VAL A 16 -40.27 -3.01 30.04
N PRO A 17 -39.60 -4.03 29.46
CA PRO A 17 -38.18 -4.24 29.71
C PRO A 17 -37.38 -3.06 29.15
N PRO A 18 -36.32 -2.59 29.84
CA PRO A 18 -35.48 -1.54 29.29
C PRO A 18 -34.82 -2.06 28.00
N LEU A 19 -35.01 -1.32 26.91
CA LEU A 19 -34.21 -1.47 25.69
C LEU A 19 -32.77 -1.09 26.03
N THR A 20 -31.92 -2.07 26.30
CA THR A 20 -30.47 -1.90 26.25
C THR A 20 -30.10 -1.66 24.78
N ILE A 21 -29.90 -0.40 24.42
CA ILE A 21 -29.19 -0.04 23.19
C ILE A 21 -27.77 -0.60 23.36
N MET A 22 -27.46 -1.69 22.67
CA MET A 22 -26.06 -2.06 22.46
C MET A 22 -25.48 -0.95 21.58
N ALA A 23 -24.61 -0.11 22.14
CA ALA A 23 -23.80 0.77 21.33
C ALA A 23 -23.06 -0.13 20.32
N GLN A 24 -23.29 0.08 19.02
CA GLN A 24 -22.36 -0.41 18.01
C GLN A 24 -21.02 0.21 18.39
N GLN A 25 -20.07 -0.63 18.77
CA GLN A 25 -18.69 -0.24 18.86
C GLN A 25 -18.29 0.07 17.41
N ASP A 26 -18.25 1.35 17.06
CA ASP A 26 -17.57 1.80 15.85
C ASP A 26 -16.11 1.45 16.07
N ASP A 27 -15.70 0.24 15.65
CA ASP A 27 -14.31 -0.17 15.70
C ASP A 27 -13.52 0.86 14.87
N GLU A 28 -12.58 1.54 15.53
CA GLU A 28 -11.69 2.48 14.87
C GLU A 28 -11.02 1.78 13.67
N PRO A 29 -10.96 2.42 12.49
CA PRO A 29 -10.30 1.83 11.33
C PRO A 29 -8.87 1.41 11.71
N PRO A 30 -8.39 0.24 11.23
CA PRO A 30 -7.01 -0.17 11.49
C PRO A 30 -6.03 0.92 11.10
N GLU A 31 -5.00 1.12 11.92
CA GLU A 31 -3.95 2.10 11.63
C GLU A 31 -3.29 1.83 10.27
N MET A 32 -3.00 2.90 9.53
CA MET A 32 -2.32 2.80 8.23
C MET A 32 -1.01 2.04 8.38
N GLY A 33 -0.83 1.01 7.55
CA GLY A 33 0.37 0.19 7.47
C GLY A 33 0.93 0.08 6.05
N PHE A 34 0.25 0.66 5.06
CA PHE A 34 0.68 0.67 3.67
C PHE A 34 0.27 1.97 2.98
N PHE A 35 1.15 2.53 2.16
CA PHE A 35 0.82 3.58 1.19
C PHE A 35 1.81 3.59 0.02
N VAL A 36 1.40 4.22 -1.08
CA VAL A 36 2.28 4.67 -2.17
C VAL A 36 2.70 6.10 -1.86
N THR A 37 3.97 6.46 -1.90
CA THR A 37 4.36 7.85 -1.63
C THR A 37 3.64 8.84 -2.55
N SER A 38 3.07 9.91 -2.01
CA SER A 38 2.47 11.00 -2.80
C SER A 38 3.48 11.72 -3.73
N VAL A 39 4.77 11.65 -3.38
CA VAL A 39 5.87 12.27 -4.12
C VAL A 39 7.13 11.43 -3.98
N GLY A 40 7.95 11.39 -5.04
CA GLY A 40 9.29 10.79 -4.99
C GLY A 40 10.31 11.68 -4.27
N ILE A 41 11.54 11.19 -4.13
CA ILE A 41 12.65 11.98 -3.55
C ILE A 41 13.07 13.14 -4.48
N GLY A 42 12.84 13.00 -5.78
CA GLY A 42 13.13 14.03 -6.78
C GLY A 42 14.53 13.97 -7.40
N ASP A 43 15.27 12.87 -7.18
CA ASP A 43 16.57 12.61 -7.80
C ASP A 43 16.57 11.28 -8.59
N GLY A 44 15.49 11.02 -9.32
CA GLY A 44 15.31 9.75 -10.03
C GLY A 44 15.34 8.55 -9.09
N ALA A 45 16.09 7.51 -9.47
CA ALA A 45 16.28 6.32 -8.64
C ALA A 45 17.46 6.43 -7.65
N ASN A 46 18.13 7.58 -7.54
CA ASN A 46 19.07 7.85 -6.46
C ASN A 46 18.29 8.20 -5.19
N LEU A 47 18.04 7.20 -4.36
CA LEU A 47 17.28 7.34 -3.12
C LEU A 47 18.19 7.55 -1.91
N GLY A 48 19.51 7.62 -2.09
CA GLY A 48 20.48 7.55 -0.99
C GLY A 48 20.59 6.14 -0.39
N GLY A 49 20.34 5.12 -1.21
CA GLY A 49 20.23 3.72 -0.78
C GLY A 49 18.95 3.43 0.00
N LEU A 50 18.88 2.22 0.58
CA LEU A 50 17.72 1.79 1.36
C LEU A 50 17.40 2.73 2.53
N ALA A 51 18.43 3.26 3.20
CA ALA A 51 18.25 4.14 4.34
C ALA A 51 17.60 5.48 3.96
N GLY A 52 17.93 6.04 2.80
CA GLY A 52 17.29 7.28 2.33
C GLY A 52 15.85 7.04 1.85
N ALA A 53 15.60 5.91 1.20
CA ALA A 53 14.24 5.49 0.84
C ALA A 53 13.35 5.29 2.08
N ASP A 54 13.87 4.62 3.13
CA ASP A 54 13.16 4.43 4.39
C ASP A 54 12.91 5.76 5.10
N ALA A 55 13.90 6.66 5.13
CA ALA A 55 13.74 7.99 5.71
C ALA A 55 12.62 8.80 5.01
N HIS A 56 12.50 8.68 3.68
CA HIS A 56 11.44 9.31 2.91
C HIS A 56 10.05 8.76 3.29
N CYS A 57 9.91 7.42 3.35
CA CYS A 57 8.68 6.79 3.83
C CYS A 57 8.29 7.26 5.24
N ASN A 58 9.25 7.27 6.18
CA ASN A 58 8.98 7.72 7.55
C ASN A 58 8.58 9.21 7.60
N ALA A 59 9.21 10.06 6.79
CA ALA A 59 8.88 11.49 6.74
C ALA A 59 7.44 11.73 6.27
N LEU A 60 7.02 11.09 5.18
CA LEU A 60 5.67 11.21 4.65
C LEU A 60 4.62 10.62 5.61
N ALA A 61 4.87 9.43 6.14
CA ALA A 61 3.96 8.81 7.11
C ALA A 61 3.78 9.65 8.38
N THR A 62 4.88 10.24 8.88
CA THR A 62 4.84 11.15 10.04
C THR A 62 4.03 12.40 9.72
N ALA A 63 4.19 12.97 8.53
CA ALA A 63 3.42 14.13 8.09
C ALA A 63 1.91 13.83 7.99
N ALA A 64 1.55 12.59 7.64
CA ALA A 64 0.18 12.09 7.66
C ALA A 64 -0.33 11.68 9.06
N GLY A 65 0.50 11.81 10.10
CA GLY A 65 0.12 11.55 11.50
C GLY A 65 0.39 10.14 12.01
N SER A 66 1.09 9.28 11.25
CA SER A 66 1.52 7.97 11.73
C SER A 66 2.69 8.07 12.71
N SER A 67 2.71 7.21 13.73
CA SER A 67 3.84 7.01 14.64
C SER A 67 4.53 5.65 14.46
N ARG A 68 4.16 4.88 13.44
CA ARG A 68 4.72 3.55 13.15
C ARG A 68 6.11 3.67 12.52
N THR A 69 6.85 2.56 12.47
CA THR A 69 8.12 2.48 11.74
C THR A 69 7.89 1.98 10.32
N TRP A 70 8.54 2.61 9.34
CA TRP A 70 8.30 2.35 7.92
C TRP A 70 9.56 1.93 7.19
N ALA A 71 9.39 1.02 6.22
CA ALA A 71 10.40 0.68 5.24
C ALA A 71 9.85 0.85 3.82
N ALA A 72 10.69 1.37 2.93
CA ALA A 72 10.45 1.32 1.50
C ALA A 72 10.61 -0.12 1.00
N TYR A 73 9.62 -0.62 0.28
CA TYR A 73 9.65 -1.96 -0.32
C TYR A 73 10.60 -1.98 -1.52
N LEU A 74 11.89 -2.15 -1.23
CA LEU A 74 12.97 -2.18 -2.21
C LEU A 74 13.92 -3.33 -1.93
N SER A 75 14.27 -4.07 -2.98
CA SER A 75 15.37 -5.01 -2.95
C SER A 75 16.67 -4.35 -3.38
N THR A 76 17.81 -4.91 -2.99
CA THR A 76 19.15 -4.58 -3.53
C THR A 76 19.72 -5.78 -4.27
N GLN A 77 20.76 -5.59 -5.07
CA GLN A 77 21.50 -6.63 -5.79
C GLN A 77 22.93 -6.76 -5.29
N GLY A 78 23.53 -7.92 -5.53
CA GLY A 78 24.92 -8.23 -5.15
C GLY A 78 25.02 -9.37 -4.15
N SER A 79 26.24 -9.58 -3.64
CA SER A 79 26.52 -10.64 -2.66
C SER A 79 25.82 -10.42 -1.31
N SER A 80 25.43 -9.18 -1.01
CA SER A 80 24.67 -8.79 0.20
C SER A 80 23.30 -8.23 -0.18
N ALA A 81 22.71 -8.78 -1.25
CA ALA A 81 21.36 -8.43 -1.68
C ALA A 81 20.37 -8.56 -0.51
N VAL A 82 19.50 -7.57 -0.38
CA VAL A 82 18.40 -7.55 0.57
C VAL A 82 17.12 -7.76 -0.23
N ASN A 83 16.24 -8.65 0.24
CA ASN A 83 14.93 -8.86 -0.35
C ASN A 83 13.93 -7.86 0.25
N ALA A 84 13.14 -7.21 -0.59
CA ALA A 84 12.08 -6.30 -0.13
C ALA A 84 11.10 -6.99 0.83
N ARG A 85 10.73 -8.25 0.54
CA ARG A 85 9.80 -9.03 1.37
C ARG A 85 10.27 -9.26 2.81
N ASP A 86 11.58 -9.26 3.05
CA ASP A 86 12.19 -9.52 4.37
C ASP A 86 12.35 -8.23 5.18
N ARG A 87 12.09 -7.06 4.58
CA ARG A 87 12.26 -5.74 5.20
C ARG A 87 10.97 -5.17 5.79
N ILE A 88 9.83 -5.67 5.33
CA ILE A 88 8.50 -5.25 5.78
C ILE A 88 8.07 -6.06 7.01
N GLY A 89 7.04 -5.61 7.73
CA GLY A 89 6.49 -6.35 8.87
C GLY A 89 5.79 -7.67 8.48
N ASP A 90 5.17 -8.32 9.45
CA ASP A 90 4.39 -9.55 9.19
C ASP A 90 2.95 -9.26 8.72
N GLY A 91 2.52 -7.99 8.77
CA GLY A 91 1.13 -7.58 8.53
C GLY A 91 0.22 -7.78 9.74
N PRO A 92 -1.09 -7.47 9.62
CA PRO A 92 -1.75 -6.93 8.45
C PRO A 92 -1.39 -5.46 8.20
N TRP A 93 -1.51 -5.02 6.95
CA TRP A 93 -1.33 -3.60 6.58
C TRP A 93 -2.63 -3.03 6.04
N ALA A 94 -3.13 -1.94 6.63
CA ALA A 94 -4.21 -1.16 6.06
C ALA A 94 -3.69 0.00 5.20
N ASN A 95 -4.46 0.44 4.20
CA ASN A 95 -4.22 1.74 3.55
C ASN A 95 -4.70 2.91 4.44
N ALA A 96 -4.53 4.14 3.96
CA ALA A 96 -4.95 5.35 4.68
C ALA A 96 -6.44 5.41 5.06
N ASN A 97 -7.30 4.64 4.39
CA ASN A 97 -8.74 4.54 4.67
C ASN A 97 -9.09 3.34 5.59
N GLY A 98 -8.10 2.62 6.12
CA GLY A 98 -8.31 1.47 7.00
C GLY A 98 -8.64 0.15 6.27
N LEU A 99 -8.62 0.12 4.93
CA LEU A 99 -8.83 -1.12 4.18
C LEU A 99 -7.58 -2.01 4.29
N ILE A 100 -7.75 -3.23 4.78
CA ILE A 100 -6.66 -4.22 4.82
C ILE A 100 -6.19 -4.54 3.41
N MET A 101 -4.93 -4.21 3.13
CA MET A 101 -4.26 -4.41 1.84
C MET A 101 -3.67 -5.80 1.71
N ALA A 102 -3.07 -6.31 2.79
CA ALA A 102 -2.68 -7.71 2.91
C ALA A 102 -2.65 -8.12 4.38
N THR A 103 -2.94 -9.39 4.64
CA THR A 103 -2.96 -9.96 6.00
C THR A 103 -1.64 -10.57 6.42
N SER A 104 -0.76 -10.86 5.46
CA SER A 104 0.57 -11.42 5.69
C SER A 104 1.48 -11.18 4.49
N VAL A 105 2.79 -11.39 4.66
CA VAL A 105 3.76 -11.42 3.57
C VAL A 105 3.36 -12.45 2.49
N GLU A 106 2.82 -13.60 2.89
CA GLU A 106 2.39 -14.63 1.93
C GLU A 106 1.16 -14.17 1.12
N ASN A 107 0.16 -13.59 1.78
CA ASN A 107 -1.03 -13.02 1.12
C ASN A 107 -0.67 -11.85 0.20
N LEU A 108 0.35 -11.07 0.55
CA LEU A 108 0.85 -9.97 -0.28
C LEU A 108 1.42 -10.46 -1.63
N HIS A 109 2.16 -11.59 -1.64
CA HIS A 109 2.90 -12.04 -2.82
C HIS A 109 2.25 -13.18 -3.61
N TYR A 110 1.44 -14.04 -2.97
CA TYR A 110 1.02 -15.30 -3.60
C TYR A 110 -0.49 -15.47 -3.74
N ASP A 111 -1.34 -14.75 -2.99
CA ASP A 111 -2.79 -14.78 -3.25
C ASP A 111 -3.56 -13.68 -2.49
N ASN A 112 -4.31 -12.83 -3.20
CA ASN A 112 -5.32 -11.89 -2.68
C ASN A 112 -4.84 -10.66 -1.88
N SER A 113 -3.79 -9.96 -2.30
CA SER A 113 -3.61 -8.56 -1.89
C SER A 113 -4.72 -7.69 -2.49
N ASN A 114 -5.21 -6.68 -1.76
CA ASN A 114 -6.15 -5.70 -2.31
C ASN A 114 -5.49 -4.63 -3.18
N LEU A 115 -4.19 -4.72 -3.48
CA LEU A 115 -3.45 -3.75 -4.31
C LEU A 115 -4.04 -3.63 -5.71
N ASN A 116 -4.62 -2.47 -6.01
CA ASN A 116 -5.05 -2.01 -7.32
C ASN A 116 -5.19 -0.47 -7.28
N TRP A 117 -5.51 0.16 -8.41
CA TRP A 117 -5.59 1.62 -8.49
C TRP A 117 -6.51 2.29 -7.46
N THR A 118 -7.66 1.66 -7.15
CA THR A 118 -8.65 2.25 -6.23
C THR A 118 -8.24 2.19 -4.76
N THR A 119 -7.29 1.32 -4.41
CA THR A 119 -6.95 0.97 -3.02
C THR A 119 -5.49 1.27 -2.68
N SER A 120 -4.61 1.35 -3.67
CA SER A 120 -3.21 1.77 -3.55
C SER A 120 -3.11 3.29 -3.40
N LEU A 121 -3.50 3.79 -2.24
CA LEU A 121 -3.58 5.22 -1.94
C LEU A 121 -2.26 5.77 -1.41
N ASP A 122 -2.11 7.09 -1.49
CA ASP A 122 -1.04 7.81 -0.81
C ASP A 122 -1.25 7.90 0.71
N GLU A 123 -0.23 8.41 1.41
CA GLU A 123 -0.26 8.54 2.87
C GLU A 123 -1.40 9.43 3.39
N ASN A 124 -2.00 10.25 2.53
CA ASN A 124 -3.10 11.15 2.83
C ASN A 124 -4.45 10.61 2.30
N GLY A 125 -4.49 9.41 1.71
CA GLY A 125 -5.69 8.78 1.16
C GLY A 125 -6.05 9.20 -0.26
N ASN A 126 -5.17 9.88 -0.99
CA ASN A 126 -5.39 10.27 -2.38
C ASN A 126 -4.92 9.19 -3.36
N GLN A 127 -5.44 9.24 -4.58
CA GLN A 127 -4.99 8.39 -5.68
C GLN A 127 -3.83 9.05 -6.43
N PHE A 128 -2.90 8.23 -6.93
CA PHE A 128 -1.90 8.65 -7.90
C PHE A 128 -2.49 8.69 -9.31
N ALA A 129 -1.83 9.41 -10.22
CA ALA A 129 -2.26 9.48 -11.60
C ALA A 129 -2.10 8.12 -12.31
N SER A 130 -3.16 7.63 -12.94
CA SER A 130 -3.13 6.42 -13.78
C SER A 130 -3.85 6.69 -15.08
N ARG A 131 -3.42 5.99 -16.14
CA ARG A 131 -4.10 5.96 -17.45
C ARG A 131 -5.53 5.46 -17.39
N ILE A 132 -5.97 4.87 -16.28
CA ILE A 132 -7.36 4.50 -16.02
C ILE A 132 -8.26 5.74 -16.02
N GLU A 133 -7.86 6.82 -15.34
CA GLU A 133 -8.64 8.07 -15.25
C GLU A 133 -8.03 9.21 -16.08
N THR A 134 -6.71 9.20 -16.27
CA THR A 134 -5.95 10.24 -16.98
C THR A 134 -5.24 9.64 -18.19
N PRO A 135 -5.89 9.51 -19.36
CA PRO A 135 -5.36 8.74 -20.50
C PRO A 135 -3.95 9.15 -20.97
N GLU A 136 -3.59 10.41 -20.77
CA GLU A 136 -2.35 11.02 -21.26
C GLU A 136 -1.18 10.94 -20.27
N PHE A 137 -1.41 10.57 -18.99
CA PHE A 137 -0.40 10.64 -17.93
C PHE A 137 -0.55 9.50 -16.91
N SER A 138 0.58 8.96 -16.42
CA SER A 138 0.61 7.88 -15.44
C SER A 138 1.81 8.05 -14.52
N GLU A 139 1.63 7.70 -13.25
CA GLU A 139 2.67 7.55 -12.22
C GLU A 139 2.54 6.18 -11.54
N HIS A 140 2.06 5.18 -12.30
CA HIS A 140 1.77 3.86 -11.77
C HIS A 140 2.99 2.98 -11.55
N ASP A 141 4.13 3.31 -12.17
CA ASP A 141 5.38 2.57 -12.04
C ASP A 141 6.04 2.95 -10.74
N ILE A 142 6.09 1.99 -9.82
CA ILE A 142 6.69 2.13 -8.50
C ILE A 142 8.00 1.36 -8.47
N LEU A 143 9.07 1.99 -7.97
CA LEU A 143 10.41 1.37 -7.86
C LEU A 143 10.36 0.21 -6.86
N THR A 144 10.93 -0.95 -7.23
CA THR A 144 10.95 -2.13 -6.34
C THR A 144 12.26 -2.91 -6.34
N GLY A 145 12.95 -3.03 -7.48
CA GLY A 145 14.12 -3.90 -7.62
C GLY A 145 13.86 -5.39 -7.39
N SER A 146 12.59 -5.79 -7.34
CA SER A 146 12.17 -7.08 -6.78
C SER A 146 11.54 -7.97 -7.82
N GLN A 147 11.72 -9.28 -7.68
CA GLN A 147 10.95 -10.29 -8.38
C GLN A 147 9.51 -10.35 -7.83
N ILE A 148 8.60 -11.07 -8.50
CA ILE A 148 7.19 -11.18 -8.10
C ILE A 148 7.04 -11.71 -6.67
N ASP A 149 7.91 -12.63 -6.25
CA ASP A 149 7.92 -13.16 -4.89
C ASP A 149 8.54 -12.22 -3.85
N GLY A 150 8.94 -11.01 -4.24
CA GLY A 150 9.56 -10.01 -3.38
C GLY A 150 11.02 -10.27 -3.03
N THR A 151 11.67 -11.22 -3.71
CA THR A 151 13.11 -11.45 -3.60
C THR A 151 13.90 -10.53 -4.54
N ALA A 152 15.17 -10.30 -4.20
CA ALA A 152 16.08 -9.56 -5.06
C ALA A 152 16.33 -10.28 -6.39
N TYR A 153 16.52 -9.51 -7.45
CA TYR A 153 17.07 -10.06 -8.69
C TYR A 153 18.52 -10.55 -8.49
N PRO A 154 18.95 -11.61 -9.20
CA PRO A 154 20.35 -12.02 -9.17
C PRO A 154 21.26 -10.94 -9.76
N THR A 155 22.57 -11.06 -9.49
CA THR A 155 23.58 -10.21 -10.14
C THR A 155 23.56 -10.38 -11.65
N GLY A 156 23.80 -9.29 -12.40
CA GLY A 156 23.84 -9.32 -13.86
C GLY A 156 23.44 -7.96 -14.42
N GLN A 157 22.26 -7.90 -15.03
CA GLN A 157 21.67 -6.61 -15.37
C GLN A 157 21.26 -5.89 -14.09
N ASP A 158 21.57 -4.60 -14.01
CA ASP A 158 21.10 -3.75 -12.92
C ASP A 158 19.57 -3.67 -12.96
N GLN A 159 18.96 -3.80 -11.79
CA GLN A 159 17.53 -3.72 -11.52
C GLN A 159 17.24 -2.74 -10.38
N THR A 160 18.25 -2.02 -9.89
CA THR A 160 18.20 -1.23 -8.67
C THR A 160 18.88 0.13 -8.80
N CYS A 161 19.41 0.48 -9.96
CA CYS A 161 20.15 1.74 -10.16
C CYS A 161 21.31 1.89 -9.17
N ASP A 162 22.23 0.92 -9.23
CA ASP A 162 23.34 0.76 -8.29
C ASP A 162 22.90 0.78 -6.82
N ASN A 163 21.97 -0.13 -6.47
CA ASN A 163 21.40 -0.22 -5.13
C ASN A 163 20.83 1.11 -4.61
N TRP A 164 20.11 1.81 -5.49
CA TRP A 164 19.40 3.07 -5.24
C TRP A 164 20.33 4.24 -4.93
N THR A 165 21.50 4.27 -5.56
CA THR A 165 22.50 5.34 -5.39
C THR A 165 22.89 6.02 -6.71
N SER A 166 22.28 5.63 -7.83
CA SER A 166 22.49 6.24 -9.16
C SER A 166 21.20 6.84 -9.70
N ASN A 167 21.32 8.01 -10.30
CA ASN A 167 20.30 8.67 -11.14
C ASN A 167 20.72 8.75 -12.61
N SER A 168 21.72 7.95 -13.00
CA SER A 168 22.38 8.00 -14.30
C SER A 168 22.12 6.74 -15.13
N GLU A 169 23.17 6.05 -15.59
CA GLU A 169 23.05 4.77 -16.27
C GLU A 169 22.61 3.67 -15.29
N GLY A 170 21.95 2.65 -15.84
CA GLY A 170 21.44 1.50 -15.09
C GLY A 170 20.00 1.18 -15.51
N SER A 171 19.29 0.46 -14.66
CA SER A 171 17.86 0.23 -14.79
C SER A 171 17.30 -0.11 -13.41
N ALA A 172 16.09 0.35 -13.12
CA ALA A 172 15.33 -0.06 -11.96
C ALA A 172 14.19 -0.98 -12.40
N ARG A 173 14.00 -2.10 -11.69
CA ARG A 173 12.75 -2.88 -11.80
C ARG A 173 11.64 -2.12 -11.10
N VAL A 174 10.54 -1.93 -11.82
CA VAL A 174 9.30 -1.35 -11.28
C VAL A 174 8.20 -2.40 -11.21
N GLY A 175 7.13 -2.09 -10.48
CA GLY A 175 5.84 -2.77 -10.60
C GLY A 175 4.70 -1.77 -10.75
N HIS A 176 3.51 -2.26 -11.12
CA HIS A 176 2.38 -1.39 -11.46
C HIS A 176 1.38 -1.28 -10.29
N ALA A 177 1.33 -0.14 -9.61
CA ALA A 177 0.42 0.08 -8.47
C ALA A 177 -1.06 0.02 -8.85
N ASP A 178 -1.38 0.34 -10.10
CA ASP A 178 -2.74 0.33 -10.62
C ASP A 178 -3.21 -1.06 -11.05
N ARG A 179 -2.30 -2.05 -11.12
CA ARG A 179 -2.52 -3.37 -11.73
C ARG A 179 -3.06 -3.29 -13.15
N TRP A 180 -2.83 -2.18 -13.85
CA TRP A 180 -3.27 -2.01 -15.22
C TRP A 180 -2.31 -2.74 -16.16
N SER A 181 -2.82 -3.73 -16.91
CA SER A 181 -2.07 -4.39 -17.99
C SER A 181 -3.02 -4.91 -19.05
N PHE A 182 -2.59 -4.82 -20.31
CA PHE A 182 -3.24 -5.43 -21.46
C PHE A 182 -2.70 -6.85 -21.77
N LEU A 183 -1.88 -7.43 -20.89
CA LEU A 183 -1.16 -8.68 -21.11
C LEU A 183 -1.53 -9.77 -20.09
N THR A 184 -1.53 -11.03 -20.56
CA THR A 184 -1.62 -12.25 -19.75
C THR A 184 -0.21 -12.74 -19.41
N PRO A 185 0.11 -13.13 -18.15
CA PRO A 185 -0.83 -13.43 -17.07
C PRO A 185 -1.19 -12.26 -16.12
N GLY A 186 -0.78 -11.01 -16.39
CA GLY A 186 -1.30 -9.84 -15.66
C GLY A 186 -0.34 -8.66 -15.54
N SER A 187 -0.62 -7.82 -14.52
CA SER A 187 0.14 -6.63 -14.10
C SER A 187 0.60 -6.82 -12.64
N PRO A 188 1.79 -7.38 -12.39
CA PRO A 188 2.28 -7.54 -11.02
C PRO A 188 2.59 -6.18 -10.39
N TRP A 189 2.10 -5.97 -9.17
CA TRP A 189 2.29 -4.72 -8.44
C TRP A 189 3.75 -4.41 -8.14
N ASN A 190 4.61 -5.42 -8.07
CA ASN A 190 6.00 -5.31 -7.63
C ASN A 190 7.07 -5.69 -8.68
N SER A 191 6.72 -6.23 -9.85
CA SER A 191 7.73 -6.76 -10.80
C SER A 191 7.23 -6.85 -12.25
N SER A 192 7.19 -5.71 -12.95
CA SER A 192 6.71 -5.58 -14.33
C SER A 192 7.87 -5.47 -15.33
N HIS A 193 8.48 -4.29 -15.48
CA HIS A 193 9.57 -4.05 -16.43
C HIS A 193 10.74 -3.27 -15.80
N GLY A 194 11.86 -3.22 -16.52
CA GLY A 194 12.97 -2.34 -16.19
C GLY A 194 12.73 -0.94 -16.75
N THR A 195 13.25 0.08 -16.10
CA THR A 195 13.30 1.46 -16.62
C THR A 195 14.40 1.59 -17.68
N PRO A 196 14.30 2.53 -18.62
CA PRO A 196 15.34 2.74 -19.65
C PRO A 196 16.63 3.34 -19.08
N GLY A 197 16.55 3.94 -17.89
CA GLY A 197 17.67 4.36 -17.05
C GLY A 197 17.17 4.83 -15.69
N CYS A 198 18.02 5.54 -14.96
CA CYS A 198 17.80 5.85 -13.55
C CYS A 198 17.45 7.32 -13.27
N SER A 199 17.49 8.18 -14.29
CA SER A 199 17.12 9.59 -14.17
C SER A 199 15.62 9.78 -14.01
N GLN A 200 15.20 10.92 -13.46
CA GLN A 200 13.77 11.24 -13.31
C GLN A 200 13.06 11.23 -14.67
N GLU A 201 13.68 11.78 -15.70
CA GLU A 201 13.14 11.81 -17.07
C GLU A 201 12.90 10.40 -17.62
N GLU A 202 13.80 9.47 -17.33
CA GLU A 202 13.68 8.06 -17.76
C GLU A 202 12.56 7.34 -17.01
N LEU A 203 12.37 7.61 -15.71
CA LEU A 203 11.22 7.09 -14.95
C LEU A 203 9.91 7.62 -15.54
N VAL A 204 9.82 8.92 -15.80
CA VAL A 204 8.62 9.56 -16.38
C VAL A 204 8.31 9.03 -17.78
N SER A 205 9.34 8.71 -18.57
CA SER A 205 9.16 8.22 -19.94
C SER A 205 8.38 6.90 -20.04
N VAL A 206 8.34 6.12 -18.95
CA VAL A 206 7.63 4.83 -18.88
C VAL A 206 6.36 4.87 -18.03
N GLY A 207 6.07 5.99 -17.36
CA GLY A 207 4.87 6.14 -16.53
C GLY A 207 5.14 6.06 -15.03
N GLY A 208 6.37 6.31 -14.58
CA GLY A 208 6.74 6.43 -13.18
C GLY A 208 7.05 7.86 -12.77
N ALA A 209 7.09 8.10 -11.46
CA ALA A 209 7.50 9.39 -10.88
C ALA A 209 8.58 9.25 -9.79
N GLY A 210 9.22 8.08 -9.68
CA GLY A 210 10.15 7.78 -8.59
C GLY A 210 9.42 7.53 -7.26
N LEU A 211 8.17 7.05 -7.33
CA LEU A 211 7.35 6.73 -6.17
C LEU A 211 7.80 5.39 -5.54
N LEU A 212 7.51 5.24 -4.26
CA LEU A 212 7.84 4.07 -3.45
C LEU A 212 6.58 3.47 -2.83
N TYR A 213 6.58 2.15 -2.63
CA TYR A 213 5.67 1.54 -1.67
C TYR A 213 6.31 1.60 -0.28
N CYS A 214 5.55 2.07 0.70
CA CYS A 214 5.98 2.14 2.09
C CYS A 214 5.11 1.20 2.92
N PHE A 215 5.76 0.30 3.67
CA PHE A 215 5.09 -0.64 4.56
C PHE A 215 5.56 -0.43 5.99
N ALA A 216 4.62 -0.53 6.93
CA ALA A 216 4.95 -0.58 8.34
C ALA A 216 5.71 -1.87 8.69
N THR A 217 6.63 -1.77 9.65
CA THR A 217 7.56 -2.84 10.04
C THR A 217 7.38 -3.35 11.48
N ASP A 218 6.51 -2.69 12.25
CA ASP A 218 6.18 -3.00 13.64
C ASP A 218 5.01 -3.98 13.82
#